data_AF-E1ZTB3-F1
#
_entry.id   AF-E1ZTB3-F1
#
_cell.length_a   1.000
_cell.length_b   1.000
_cell.length_c   1.000
_cell.angle_alpha   90.00
_cell.angle_beta   90.00
_cell.angle_gamma   90.00
#
_symmetry.space_group_name_H-M   'P 1'
#
loop_
_entity.id
_entity.type
_entity.pdbx_description
1 polymer ?
#
loop_
_entity_poly.entity_id
_entity_poly.type
_entity_poly.pdbx_seq_one_letter_code
_entity_poly.pdbx_strand_id
1 'polypeptide(L)'
;MVERAATDPDRDRVNAKVMEQVEASARVVEELMAEVSREAFINAAVSRVTESEAPESSLADVVGAAVGRRMEELDATFLATLDGYIRGASDKGAADVAEVLLLVRQEVLRRLGARLPPEMQLLDAAMAAADSKARMELLRKYALPSEQALAEALAGGEGEAGGIRGSLASAAVSSSQAGSEGLDRASSASSSRSAEQQPEGSGAVPVSLLYCLAADLERAASQVIRDMELMMEVPDRRLLARLVLAREELQQMLLEAAFMGGEGSGGDDVEVAASFRQPFQQLGAVPKSCAAFLQRLMALPGPQEREGLLLQALSEDVERLPGAGQPGPDATTRERLRAQAEAPQDWVRPGRFMQSLSALQAEMLGQAASGSDGQVPNSDVLERLESIRREALGVLLGIAGEGQTAAADKEEEEEEPYLP
;
A
#
# COMPACT_ATOMS: atom_id res chain seq x y z
N MET A 1 -37.33 -11.01 39.17
CA MET A 1 -36.94 -12.20 38.37
C MET A 1 -35.64 -11.83 37.68
N VAL A 2 -34.52 -12.39 38.15
CA VAL A 2 -33.20 -12.14 37.57
C VAL A 2 -33.06 -13.06 36.38
N GLU A 3 -33.18 -12.49 35.19
CA GLU A 3 -32.98 -13.17 33.92
C GLU A 3 -31.49 -13.56 33.84
N ARG A 4 -31.18 -14.81 34.21
CA ARG A 4 -29.86 -15.39 33.98
C ARG A 4 -29.68 -15.47 32.46
N ALA A 5 -28.94 -14.52 31.90
CA ALA A 5 -28.44 -14.62 30.54
C ALA A 5 -27.71 -15.96 30.41
N ALA A 6 -28.30 -16.89 29.65
CA ALA A 6 -27.65 -18.14 29.31
C ALA A 6 -26.39 -17.80 28.52
N THR A 7 -25.22 -18.11 29.07
CA THR A 7 -23.94 -17.96 28.39
C THR A 7 -23.92 -18.86 27.16
N ASP A 8 -23.61 -18.28 26.01
CA ASP A 8 -23.53 -18.97 24.74
C ASP A 8 -22.28 -19.86 24.71
N PRO A 9 -22.42 -21.20 24.69
CA PRO A 9 -21.29 -22.12 24.79
C PRO A 9 -20.30 -22.00 23.63
N ASP A 10 -20.73 -21.49 22.47
CA ASP A 10 -19.84 -21.26 21.34
C ASP A 10 -18.99 -20.01 21.54
N ARG A 11 -19.54 -18.97 22.18
CA ARG A 11 -18.76 -17.78 22.57
C ARG A 11 -17.68 -18.14 23.59
N ASP A 12 -18.01 -18.98 24.56
CA ASP A 12 -17.06 -19.42 25.58
C ASP A 12 -15.91 -20.25 24.97
N ARG A 13 -16.20 -21.08 23.96
CA ARG A 13 -15.17 -21.82 23.21
C ARG A 13 -14.26 -20.91 22.38
N VAL A 14 -14.83 -19.90 21.72
CA VAL A 14 -14.04 -18.91 20.96
C VAL A 14 -13.14 -18.12 21.90
N ASN A 15 -13.68 -17.64 23.02
CA ASN A 15 -12.91 -16.91 24.03
C ASN A 15 -11.77 -17.77 24.61
N ALA A 16 -12.03 -19.05 24.90
CA ALA A 16 -11.00 -19.96 25.39
C ALA A 16 -9.85 -20.13 24.41
N LYS A 17 -10.14 -20.28 23.10
CA LYS A 17 -9.10 -20.35 22.06
C LYS A 17 -8.29 -19.07 21.95
N VAL A 18 -8.94 -17.92 22.01
CA VAL A 18 -8.25 -16.61 21.98
C VAL A 18 -7.32 -16.49 23.18
N MET A 19 -7.76 -16.89 24.38
CA MET A 19 -6.92 -16.86 25.58
C MET A 19 -5.73 -17.82 25.48
N GLU A 20 -5.93 -19.03 24.93
CA GLU A 20 -4.84 -19.98 24.68
C GLU A 20 -3.79 -19.41 23.71
N GLN A 21 -4.24 -18.74 22.63
CA GLN A 21 -3.34 -18.07 21.69
C GLN A 21 -2.56 -16.92 22.34
N VAL A 22 -3.23 -16.09 23.14
CA VAL A 22 -2.58 -14.99 23.88
C VAL A 22 -1.55 -15.52 24.88
N GLU A 23 -1.86 -16.60 25.61
CA GLU A 23 -0.90 -17.24 26.51
C GLU A 23 0.29 -17.83 25.77
N ALA A 24 0.08 -18.44 24.60
CA ALA A 24 1.17 -18.93 23.75
C ALA A 24 2.06 -17.78 23.28
N SER A 25 1.48 -16.69 22.77
CA SER A 25 2.22 -15.48 22.37
C SER A 25 2.98 -14.85 23.54
N ALA A 26 2.40 -14.82 24.74
CA ALA A 26 3.06 -14.29 25.94
C ALA A 26 4.31 -15.11 26.31
N ARG A 27 4.24 -16.45 26.21
CA ARG A 27 5.42 -17.31 26.42
C ARG A 27 6.53 -17.02 25.40
N VAL A 28 6.18 -16.82 24.13
CA VAL A 28 7.16 -16.46 23.09
C VAL A 28 7.85 -15.13 23.40
N VAL A 29 7.09 -14.11 23.85
CA VAL A 29 7.66 -12.81 24.27
C VAL A 29 8.62 -12.99 25.45
N GLU A 30 8.23 -13.75 26.47
CA GLU A 30 9.05 -13.99 27.66
C GLU A 30 10.34 -14.75 27.34
N GLU A 31 10.25 -15.80 26.52
CA GLU A 31 11.41 -16.57 26.05
C GLU A 31 12.37 -15.71 25.22
N LEU A 32 11.82 -14.89 24.33
CA LEU A 32 12.60 -13.97 23.49
C LEU A 32 13.33 -12.94 24.36
N MET A 33 12.64 -12.34 25.34
CA MET A 33 13.26 -11.38 26.26
C MET A 33 14.32 -12.02 27.15
N ALA A 34 14.08 -13.24 27.64
CA ALA A 34 15.06 -13.98 28.44
C ALA A 34 16.31 -14.32 27.64
N GLU A 35 16.15 -14.65 26.35
CA GLU A 35 17.25 -14.91 25.43
C GLU A 35 18.04 -13.64 25.11
N VAL A 36 17.37 -12.57 24.70
CA VAL A 36 18.02 -11.28 24.41
C VAL A 36 18.80 -10.78 25.62
N SER A 37 18.21 -10.85 26.81
CA SER A 37 18.87 -10.45 28.06
C SER A 37 20.10 -11.31 28.37
N ARG A 38 20.02 -12.63 28.12
CA ARG A 38 21.14 -13.57 28.34
C ARG A 38 22.29 -13.29 27.38
N GLU A 39 22.01 -13.17 26.09
CA GLU A 39 23.03 -12.94 25.06
C GLU A 39 23.66 -11.55 25.22
N ALA A 40 22.88 -10.51 25.49
CA ALA A 40 23.39 -9.17 25.76
C ALA A 40 24.30 -9.16 27.00
N PHE A 41 23.94 -9.90 28.06
CA PHE A 41 24.78 -10.06 29.25
C PHE A 41 26.09 -10.81 28.95
N ILE A 42 26.03 -11.90 28.19
CA ILE A 42 27.21 -12.66 27.78
C ILE A 42 28.15 -11.77 26.97
N ASN A 43 27.65 -11.03 25.99
CA ASN A 43 28.46 -10.13 25.16
C ASN A 43 29.13 -9.02 25.98
N ALA A 44 28.40 -8.43 26.92
CA ALA A 44 28.96 -7.44 27.84
C ALA A 44 30.04 -8.04 28.75
N ALA A 45 29.85 -9.27 29.22
CA ALA A 45 30.83 -9.98 30.03
C ALA A 45 32.09 -10.34 29.24
N VAL A 46 31.93 -10.84 28.00
CA VAL A 46 33.04 -11.18 27.11
C VAL A 46 33.87 -9.93 26.80
N SER A 47 33.25 -8.81 26.42
CA SER A 47 33.95 -7.54 26.17
C SER A 47 34.78 -7.07 27.37
N ARG A 48 34.28 -7.24 28.59
CA ARG A 48 35.03 -6.92 29.82
C ARG A 48 36.21 -7.86 30.05
N VAL A 49 36.07 -9.14 29.73
CA VAL A 49 37.14 -10.15 29.92
C VAL A 49 38.22 -10.04 28.86
N THR A 50 37.85 -9.69 27.62
CA THR A 50 38.79 -9.54 26.50
C THR A 50 39.45 -8.16 26.44
N GLU A 51 39.12 -7.26 27.39
CA GLU A 51 39.55 -5.85 27.39
C GLU A 51 39.27 -5.14 26.05
N SER A 52 38.25 -5.60 25.32
CA SER A 52 37.84 -5.00 24.05
C SER A 52 37.02 -3.74 24.33
N GLU A 53 37.39 -2.63 23.69
CA GLU A 53 36.69 -1.33 23.82
C GLU A 53 35.23 -1.37 23.31
N ALA A 54 34.85 -2.37 22.52
CA ALA A 54 33.49 -2.55 22.02
C ALA A 54 33.00 -4.01 22.16
N PRO A 55 31.71 -4.23 22.47
CA PRO A 55 31.09 -5.55 22.40
C PRO A 55 31.11 -6.07 20.95
N GLU A 56 31.35 -7.38 20.79
CA GLU A 56 31.47 -8.03 19.47
C GLU A 56 30.15 -8.00 18.66
N SER A 57 29.02 -7.85 19.34
CA SER A 57 27.71 -7.65 18.70
C SER A 57 26.89 -6.63 19.47
N SER A 58 26.18 -5.78 18.72
CA SER A 58 25.31 -4.76 19.29
C SER A 58 24.02 -5.39 19.85
N LEU A 59 23.29 -4.65 20.70
CA LEU A 59 21.98 -5.10 21.18
C LEU A 59 21.00 -5.35 20.01
N ALA A 60 21.08 -4.56 18.95
CA ALA A 60 20.28 -4.75 17.74
C ALA A 60 20.60 -6.08 17.03
N ASP A 61 21.88 -6.47 16.97
CA ASP A 61 22.30 -7.75 16.38
C ASP A 61 21.79 -8.94 17.20
N VAL A 62 21.85 -8.83 18.53
CA VAL A 62 21.34 -9.84 19.46
C VAL A 62 19.82 -10.01 19.28
N VAL A 63 19.08 -8.90 19.25
CA VAL A 63 17.63 -8.89 18.98
C VAL A 63 17.34 -9.51 17.61
N GLY A 64 18.09 -9.11 16.58
CA GLY A 64 18.01 -9.69 15.24
C GLY A 64 18.17 -11.21 15.25
N ALA A 65 19.21 -11.73 15.90
CA ALA A 65 19.46 -13.15 15.98
C ALA A 65 18.36 -13.92 16.75
N ALA A 66 17.80 -13.33 17.80
CA ALA A 66 16.75 -13.93 18.61
C ALA A 66 15.39 -13.97 17.87
N VAL A 67 15.00 -12.86 17.24
CA VAL A 67 13.79 -12.78 16.41
C VAL A 67 13.91 -13.72 15.21
N GLY A 68 15.08 -13.78 14.58
CA GLY A 68 15.31 -14.61 13.40
C GLY A 68 15.07 -16.09 13.60
N ARG A 69 15.38 -16.61 14.79
CA ARG A 69 15.15 -18.02 15.15
C ARG A 69 13.68 -18.37 15.35
N ARG A 70 12.82 -17.39 15.57
CA ARG A 70 11.39 -17.58 15.92
C ARG A 70 10.43 -17.06 14.86
N MET A 71 10.89 -16.67 13.68
CA MET A 71 10.07 -16.02 12.65
C MET A 71 8.80 -16.78 12.25
N GLU A 72 8.74 -18.11 12.42
CA GLU A 72 7.56 -18.92 12.11
C GLU A 72 6.48 -18.87 13.21
N GLU A 73 6.86 -18.47 14.43
CA GLU A 73 5.98 -18.36 15.60
C GLU A 73 5.40 -16.95 15.76
N LEU A 74 5.87 -15.98 14.97
CA LEU A 74 5.46 -14.57 15.06
C LEU A 74 4.21 -14.33 14.20
N ASP A 75 3.04 -14.35 14.83
CA ASP A 75 1.76 -14.07 14.20
C ASP A 75 1.18 -12.70 14.62
N ALA A 76 -0.04 -12.41 14.16
CA ALA A 76 -0.74 -11.17 14.54
C ALA A 76 -1.02 -11.10 16.06
N THR A 77 -1.29 -12.25 16.69
CA THR A 77 -1.52 -12.36 18.13
C THR A 77 -0.27 -12.00 18.93
N PHE A 78 0.90 -12.42 18.44
CA PHE A 78 2.20 -12.06 18.99
C PHE A 78 2.42 -10.55 18.98
N LEU A 79 2.21 -9.87 17.84
CA LEU A 79 2.40 -8.41 17.77
C LEU A 79 1.45 -7.66 18.71
N ALA A 80 0.18 -8.07 18.79
CA ALA A 80 -0.78 -7.49 19.73
C ALA A 80 -0.37 -7.69 21.19
N THR A 81 0.14 -8.88 21.52
CA THR A 81 0.65 -9.21 22.85
C THR A 81 1.90 -8.39 23.16
N LEU A 82 2.83 -8.28 22.23
CA LEU A 82 4.05 -7.48 22.34
C LEU A 82 3.74 -6.00 22.59
N ASP A 83 2.79 -5.42 21.85
CA ASP A 83 2.31 -4.05 22.08
C ASP A 83 1.71 -3.88 23.50
N GLY A 84 1.02 -4.90 24.00
CA GLY A 84 0.54 -4.95 25.38
C GLY A 84 1.67 -4.94 26.41
N TYR A 85 2.73 -5.71 26.19
CA TYR A 85 3.93 -5.72 27.04
C TYR A 85 4.67 -4.37 26.99
N ILE A 86 4.80 -3.76 25.81
CA ILE A 86 5.42 -2.43 25.65
C ILE A 86 4.67 -1.40 26.49
N ARG A 87 3.34 -1.31 26.31
CA ARG A 87 2.51 -0.38 27.10
C ARG A 87 2.62 -0.65 28.59
N GLY A 88 2.50 -1.92 29.00
CA GLY A 88 2.60 -2.31 30.40
C GLY A 88 3.97 -2.01 31.03
N ALA A 89 5.06 -2.08 30.26
CA ALA A 89 6.39 -1.70 30.71
C ALA A 89 6.53 -0.18 30.84
N SER A 90 6.03 0.58 29.86
CA SER A 90 6.01 2.05 29.90
C SER A 90 5.19 2.58 31.09
N ASP A 91 3.99 2.04 31.32
CA ASP A 91 3.10 2.44 32.42
C ASP A 91 3.69 2.17 33.80
N LYS A 92 4.53 1.13 33.91
CA LYS A 92 5.24 0.76 35.14
C LYS A 92 6.57 1.50 35.32
N GLY A 93 6.95 2.37 34.38
CA GLY A 93 8.22 3.10 34.41
C GLY A 93 9.45 2.24 34.13
N ALA A 94 9.29 1.05 33.54
CA ALA A 94 10.39 0.17 33.16
C ALA A 94 10.93 0.55 31.75
N ALA A 95 11.55 1.73 31.65
CA ALA A 95 11.98 2.32 30.38
C ALA A 95 12.93 1.40 29.59
N ASP A 96 13.93 0.82 30.24
CA ASP A 96 14.91 -0.07 29.60
C ASP A 96 14.24 -1.30 28.97
N VAL A 97 13.24 -1.86 29.64
CA VAL A 97 12.50 -3.03 29.14
C VAL A 97 11.62 -2.63 27.95
N ALA A 98 10.96 -1.48 28.05
CA ALA A 98 10.15 -0.94 26.95
C ALA A 98 11.00 -0.67 25.70
N GLU A 99 12.22 -0.14 25.88
CA GLU A 99 13.17 0.09 24.78
C GLU A 99 13.57 -1.21 24.07
N VAL A 100 13.93 -2.25 24.84
CA VAL A 100 14.25 -3.57 24.25
C VAL A 100 13.04 -4.16 23.52
N LEU A 101 11.85 -4.11 24.11
CA LEU A 101 10.63 -4.60 23.46
C LEU A 101 10.29 -3.82 22.18
N LEU A 102 10.57 -2.51 22.14
CA LEU A 102 10.44 -1.69 20.93
C LEU A 102 11.44 -2.11 19.86
N LEU A 103 12.69 -2.41 20.22
CA LEU A 103 13.68 -2.97 19.29
C LEU A 103 13.22 -4.31 18.73
N VAL A 104 12.70 -5.19 19.58
CA VAL A 104 12.11 -6.48 19.15
C VAL A 104 10.99 -6.24 18.14
N ARG A 105 10.05 -5.35 18.46
CA ARG A 105 8.93 -5.00 17.58
C ARG A 105 9.41 -4.48 16.23
N GLN A 106 10.37 -3.54 16.23
CA GLN A 106 10.94 -2.99 15.00
C GLN A 106 11.60 -4.07 14.15
N GLU A 107 12.36 -4.98 14.77
CA GLU A 107 13.02 -6.07 14.05
C GLU A 107 12.03 -7.11 13.49
N VAL A 108 10.96 -7.43 14.23
CA VAL A 108 9.86 -8.28 13.73
C VAL A 108 9.23 -7.63 12.49
N LEU A 109 8.85 -6.36 12.58
CA LEU A 109 8.24 -5.64 11.46
C LEU A 109 9.19 -5.54 10.27
N ARG A 110 10.49 -5.28 10.49
CA ARG A 110 11.50 -5.23 9.44
C ARG A 110 11.61 -6.57 8.69
N ARG A 111 11.62 -7.69 9.42
CA ARG A 111 11.71 -9.03 8.81
C ARG A 111 10.43 -9.45 8.11
N LEU A 112 9.27 -9.11 8.68
CA LEU A 112 7.99 -9.31 8.01
C LEU A 112 7.91 -8.49 6.72
N GLY A 113 8.34 -7.22 6.76
CA GLY A 113 8.45 -6.34 5.60
C GLY A 113 9.33 -6.93 4.50
N ALA A 114 10.49 -7.48 4.86
CA ALA A 114 11.39 -8.14 3.90
C ALA A 114 10.80 -9.41 3.24
N ARG A 115 9.74 -10.00 3.79
CA ARG A 115 9.03 -11.16 3.22
C ARG A 115 7.83 -10.77 2.35
N LEU A 116 7.44 -9.50 2.34
CA LEU A 116 6.34 -9.02 1.49
C LEU A 116 6.74 -9.15 0.01
N PRO A 117 5.76 -9.30 -0.91
CA PRO A 117 6.01 -9.16 -2.34
C PRO A 117 6.69 -7.82 -2.67
N PRO A 118 7.56 -7.74 -3.69
CA PRO A 118 8.33 -6.54 -3.99
C PRO A 118 7.46 -5.30 -4.25
N GLU A 119 6.27 -5.47 -4.81
CA GLU A 119 5.31 -4.39 -5.03
C GLU A 119 4.82 -3.81 -3.69
N MET A 120 4.58 -4.67 -2.70
CA MET A 120 4.14 -4.25 -1.38
C MET A 120 5.27 -3.60 -0.56
N GLN A 121 6.52 -4.07 -0.74
CA GLN A 121 7.69 -3.40 -0.16
C GLN A 121 7.87 -1.99 -0.74
N LEU A 122 7.66 -1.85 -2.06
CA LEU A 122 7.71 -0.56 -2.73
C LEU A 122 6.58 0.37 -2.26
N LEU A 123 5.37 -0.18 -2.08
CA LEU A 123 4.25 0.57 -1.50
C LEU A 123 4.57 1.04 -0.08
N ASP A 124 5.10 0.17 0.78
CA ASP A 124 5.51 0.53 2.15
C ASP A 124 6.56 1.65 2.15
N ALA A 125 7.57 1.55 1.29
CA ALA A 125 8.58 2.59 1.12
C ALA A 125 7.99 3.92 0.60
N ALA A 126 7.05 3.86 -0.34
CA ALA A 126 6.32 5.03 -0.84
C ALA A 126 5.48 5.68 0.28
N MET A 127 4.87 4.88 1.14
CA MET A 127 4.05 5.34 2.27
C MET A 127 4.86 5.94 3.43
N ALA A 128 6.14 5.57 3.52
CA ALA A 128 7.10 6.13 4.46
C ALA A 128 7.76 7.44 3.96
N ALA A 129 7.54 7.83 2.69
CA ALA A 129 8.08 9.07 2.15
C ALA A 129 7.53 10.29 2.88
N ALA A 130 8.38 11.31 3.07
CA ALA A 130 8.02 12.52 3.83
C ALA A 130 6.95 13.37 3.14
N ASP A 131 6.95 13.39 1.80
CA ASP A 131 6.03 14.18 1.00
C ASP A 131 5.77 13.52 -0.37
N SER A 132 4.80 14.08 -1.09
CA SER A 132 4.39 13.66 -2.43
C SER A 132 5.54 13.68 -3.44
N LYS A 133 6.48 14.63 -3.33
CA LYS A 133 7.60 14.73 -4.27
C LYS A 133 8.58 13.57 -4.07
N ALA A 134 8.98 13.31 -2.82
CA ALA A 134 9.84 12.19 -2.46
C ALA A 134 9.19 10.85 -2.84
N ARG A 135 7.89 10.72 -2.60
CA ARG A 135 7.10 9.54 -3.00
C ARG A 135 7.12 9.34 -4.51
N MET A 136 6.82 10.38 -5.28
CA MET A 136 6.84 10.34 -6.75
C MET A 136 8.23 10.07 -7.33
N GLU A 137 9.29 10.65 -6.75
CA GLU A 137 10.68 10.35 -7.14
C GLU A 137 11.03 8.88 -6.90
N LEU A 138 10.62 8.34 -5.75
CA LEU A 138 10.76 6.92 -5.43
C LEU A 138 9.99 6.06 -6.45
N LEU A 139 8.70 6.32 -6.65
CA LEU A 139 7.87 5.57 -7.60
C LEU A 139 8.45 5.60 -9.02
N ARG A 140 8.93 6.76 -9.48
CA ARG A 140 9.60 6.90 -10.79
C ARG A 140 10.91 6.13 -10.85
N LYS A 141 11.72 6.15 -9.78
CA LYS A 141 12.99 5.41 -9.71
C LYS A 141 12.80 3.91 -9.86
N TYR A 142 11.72 3.35 -9.32
CA TYR A 142 11.45 1.91 -9.40
C TYR A 142 10.59 1.54 -10.61
N ALA A 143 9.73 2.45 -11.10
CA ALA A 143 8.99 2.25 -12.34
C ALA A 143 9.91 2.30 -13.57
N LEU A 144 10.98 3.10 -13.55
CA LEU A 144 12.10 2.89 -14.46
C LEU A 144 12.73 1.55 -14.05
N PRO A 145 12.76 0.52 -14.91
CA PRO A 145 13.43 -0.72 -14.56
C PRO A 145 14.82 -0.38 -14.04
N SER A 146 15.23 -1.03 -12.95
CA SER A 146 16.64 -1.09 -12.62
C SER A 146 17.38 -1.41 -13.91
N GLU A 147 18.44 -0.68 -14.23
CA GLU A 147 19.18 -0.86 -15.49
C GLU A 147 19.55 -2.34 -15.75
N GLN A 148 19.61 -3.14 -14.68
CA GLN A 148 19.78 -4.59 -14.66
C GLN A 148 18.61 -5.38 -15.26
N ALA A 149 17.35 -5.10 -14.90
CA ALA A 149 16.19 -5.78 -15.46
C ALA A 149 15.99 -5.45 -16.96
N LEU A 150 16.39 -4.24 -17.37
CA LEU A 150 16.42 -3.82 -18.77
C LEU A 150 17.53 -4.54 -19.56
N ALA A 151 18.72 -4.71 -18.96
CA ALA A 151 19.83 -5.45 -19.57
C ALA A 151 19.52 -6.94 -19.76
N GLU A 152 18.83 -7.56 -18.79
CA GLU A 152 18.40 -8.97 -18.88
C GLU A 152 17.27 -9.18 -19.91
N ALA A 153 16.29 -8.26 -19.99
CA ALA A 153 15.22 -8.32 -20.98
C ALA A 153 15.73 -8.09 -22.42
N LEU A 154 16.73 -7.22 -22.62
CA LEU A 154 17.35 -7.00 -23.93
C LEU A 154 18.30 -8.13 -24.33
N ALA A 155 18.92 -8.82 -23.37
CA ALA A 155 19.76 -10.00 -23.63
C ALA A 155 18.95 -11.27 -23.97
N GLY A 156 17.66 -11.32 -23.60
CA GLY A 156 16.78 -12.48 -23.85
C GLY A 156 15.96 -12.43 -25.14
N GLY A 157 16.11 -11.38 -25.96
CA GLY A 157 15.18 -11.03 -27.05
C GLY A 157 15.57 -11.47 -28.47
N GLU A 158 16.53 -12.37 -28.67
CA GLU A 158 16.86 -12.92 -29.99
C GLU A 158 16.61 -14.44 -30.03
N GLY A 159 15.33 -14.83 -30.03
CA GLY A 159 14.95 -16.22 -30.25
C GLY A 159 13.46 -16.51 -30.01
N GLU A 160 12.77 -16.82 -31.09
CA GLU A 160 11.46 -17.49 -31.13
C GLU A 160 10.19 -16.65 -30.83
N ALA A 161 9.60 -16.16 -31.92
CA ALA A 161 8.16 -15.94 -32.03
C ALA A 161 7.41 -17.28 -31.86
N GLY A 162 6.79 -17.48 -30.70
CA GLY A 162 6.02 -18.68 -30.40
C GLY A 162 5.31 -18.56 -29.05
N GLY A 163 4.08 -18.03 -29.09
CA GLY A 163 3.29 -17.56 -27.95
C GLY A 163 3.35 -18.35 -26.64
N ILE A 164 3.35 -17.61 -25.52
CA ILE A 164 2.90 -18.11 -24.23
C ILE A 164 2.11 -17.00 -23.50
N ARG A 165 0.79 -17.20 -23.42
CA ARG A 165 -0.02 -16.76 -22.27
C ARG A 165 0.35 -17.68 -21.11
N GLY A 166 0.89 -17.12 -20.04
CA GLY A 166 0.94 -17.77 -18.72
C GLY A 166 2.33 -18.07 -18.18
N SER A 167 2.46 -17.85 -16.86
CA SER A 167 3.52 -18.35 -15.98
C SER A 167 4.74 -17.44 -15.76
N LEU A 168 4.57 -16.43 -14.90
CA LEU A 168 5.66 -15.88 -14.08
C LEU A 168 5.52 -16.39 -12.64
N ALA A 169 5.54 -17.72 -12.49
CA ALA A 169 5.58 -18.37 -11.19
C ALA A 169 6.37 -19.68 -11.28
N SER A 170 7.69 -19.60 -11.47
CA SER A 170 8.67 -20.57 -10.96
C SER A 170 10.05 -20.36 -11.60
N ALA A 171 10.97 -19.70 -10.92
CA ALA A 171 12.40 -19.87 -11.18
C ALA A 171 13.23 -19.44 -9.96
N ALA A 172 13.11 -20.21 -8.87
CA ALA A 172 14.17 -20.31 -7.88
C ALA A 172 14.13 -21.72 -7.29
N VAL A 173 15.32 -22.26 -7.00
CA VAL A 173 15.61 -23.59 -6.41
C VAL A 173 15.93 -24.70 -7.42
N SER A 174 17.21 -24.85 -7.79
CA SER A 174 18.05 -25.93 -7.25
C SER A 174 19.47 -25.93 -7.83
N SER A 175 20.40 -26.21 -6.93
CA SER A 175 21.85 -26.29 -7.04
C SER A 175 22.39 -27.56 -7.70
N SER A 176 23.57 -27.41 -8.32
CA SER A 176 24.74 -28.32 -8.37
C SER A 176 24.57 -29.77 -8.85
N GLN A 177 25.30 -30.14 -9.91
CA GLN A 177 26.37 -31.17 -9.85
C GLN A 177 27.14 -31.30 -11.16
N ALA A 178 28.39 -31.77 -11.02
CA ALA A 178 29.46 -31.84 -12.01
C ALA A 178 29.45 -33.10 -12.91
N GLY A 179 30.25 -33.08 -13.98
CA GLY A 179 30.67 -34.22 -14.83
C GLY A 179 30.37 -33.98 -16.31
N SER A 180 31.34 -33.58 -17.14
CA SER A 180 32.38 -34.37 -17.84
C SER A 180 31.92 -35.01 -19.17
N GLU A 181 32.73 -34.79 -20.22
CA GLU A 181 32.77 -35.47 -21.54
C GLU A 181 31.59 -35.11 -22.48
N GLY A 182 31.73 -34.89 -23.80
CA GLY A 182 32.80 -35.00 -24.79
C GLY A 182 32.14 -35.02 -26.19
N LEU A 183 32.90 -34.65 -27.21
CA LEU A 183 32.73 -34.94 -28.67
C LEU A 183 31.80 -34.07 -29.55
N ASP A 184 32.49 -33.36 -30.45
CA ASP A 184 32.35 -33.37 -31.92
C ASP A 184 30.96 -33.20 -32.58
N ARG A 185 30.79 -32.06 -33.26
CA ARG A 185 30.74 -32.06 -34.74
C ARG A 185 30.81 -30.67 -35.37
N ALA A 186 31.70 -30.56 -36.34
CA ALA A 186 31.81 -29.50 -37.33
C ALA A 186 30.55 -29.37 -38.20
N SER A 187 30.26 -28.17 -38.71
CA SER A 187 30.12 -27.92 -40.15
C SER A 187 29.92 -26.43 -40.48
N SER A 188 30.84 -25.95 -41.34
CA SER A 188 30.67 -25.04 -42.48
C SER A 188 30.17 -23.60 -42.26
N ALA A 189 31.16 -22.72 -42.38
CA ALA A 189 31.15 -21.39 -42.97
C ALA A 189 30.16 -21.14 -44.13
N SER A 190 29.60 -19.93 -44.13
CA SER A 190 29.54 -19.08 -45.32
C SER A 190 29.48 -17.59 -44.96
N SER A 191 30.26 -16.84 -45.71
CA SER A 191 30.57 -15.42 -45.69
C SER A 191 29.34 -14.49 -45.82
N SER A 192 29.36 -13.32 -45.16
CA SER A 192 29.84 -12.05 -45.75
C SER A 192 29.16 -10.80 -45.17
N ARG A 193 29.96 -9.71 -45.15
CA ARG A 193 29.62 -8.27 -45.16
C ARG A 193 29.51 -7.53 -43.83
N SER A 194 30.64 -6.86 -43.57
CA SER A 194 30.80 -5.52 -43.00
C SER A 194 29.54 -4.65 -42.96
N ALA A 195 29.21 -4.20 -41.75
CA ALA A 195 28.81 -2.82 -41.47
C ALA A 195 29.12 -2.55 -39.99
N GLU A 196 30.23 -1.85 -39.75
CA GLU A 196 30.42 -1.10 -38.50
C GLU A 196 29.25 -0.12 -38.36
N GLN A 197 28.40 -0.37 -37.38
CA GLN A 197 27.50 0.63 -36.84
C GLN A 197 27.61 0.58 -35.31
N GLN A 198 28.28 1.59 -34.78
CA GLN A 198 28.23 1.97 -33.37
C GLN A 198 26.75 2.14 -32.96
N PRO A 199 26.30 1.63 -31.81
CA PRO A 199 25.10 2.17 -31.19
C PRO A 199 25.50 3.46 -30.46
N GLU A 200 25.38 4.59 -31.18
CA GLU A 200 25.18 5.90 -30.53
C GLU A 200 23.92 5.81 -29.68
N GLY A 201 24.03 6.32 -28.46
CA GLY A 201 23.06 6.12 -27.41
C GLY A 201 21.71 6.79 -27.65
N SER A 202 20.67 6.09 -27.23
CA SER A 202 19.50 6.73 -26.64
C SER A 202 18.98 5.77 -25.59
N GLY A 203 19.30 6.05 -24.33
CA GLY A 203 18.81 5.33 -23.15
C GLY A 203 17.32 5.62 -22.90
N ALA A 204 16.49 5.46 -23.93
CA ALA A 204 15.05 5.53 -23.80
C ALA A 204 14.57 4.17 -23.31
N VAL A 205 14.27 4.10 -22.00
CA VAL A 205 13.54 2.98 -21.42
C VAL A 205 12.24 2.78 -22.23
N PRO A 206 11.90 1.56 -22.68
CA PRO A 206 10.64 1.32 -23.34
C PRO A 206 9.50 1.64 -22.37
N VAL A 207 8.66 2.60 -22.76
CA VAL A 207 7.50 3.10 -21.99
C VAL A 207 6.59 1.95 -21.50
N SER A 208 6.58 0.83 -22.23
CA SER A 208 5.86 -0.40 -21.90
C SER A 208 6.26 -1.04 -20.56
N LEU A 209 7.52 -0.92 -20.12
CA LEU A 209 8.01 -1.58 -18.91
C LEU A 209 7.72 -0.77 -17.64
N LEU A 210 7.80 0.57 -17.75
CA LEU A 210 7.30 1.53 -16.76
C LEU A 210 5.83 1.31 -16.43
N TYR A 211 5.05 0.96 -17.45
CA TYR A 211 3.61 0.76 -17.35
C TYR A 211 3.25 -0.48 -16.50
N CYS A 212 3.99 -1.58 -16.65
CA CYS A 212 3.68 -2.84 -15.97
C CYS A 212 3.81 -2.72 -14.44
N LEU A 213 4.93 -2.19 -13.94
CA LEU A 213 5.15 -2.09 -12.49
C LEU A 213 4.20 -1.09 -11.83
N ALA A 214 3.97 0.08 -12.45
CA ALA A 214 3.04 1.07 -11.92
C ALA A 214 1.60 0.52 -11.87
N ALA A 215 1.20 -0.29 -12.86
CA ALA A 215 -0.11 -0.93 -12.89
C ALA A 215 -0.25 -2.03 -11.81
N ASP A 216 0.79 -2.83 -11.58
CA ASP A 216 0.77 -3.85 -10.52
C ASP A 216 0.76 -3.22 -9.12
N LEU A 217 1.49 -2.12 -8.94
CA LEU A 217 1.49 -1.35 -7.70
C LEU A 217 0.14 -0.65 -7.45
N GLU A 218 -0.47 -0.08 -8.49
CA GLU A 218 -1.83 0.48 -8.40
C GLU A 218 -2.83 -0.60 -8.00
N ARG A 219 -2.74 -1.79 -8.60
CA ARG A 219 -3.61 -2.93 -8.26
C ARG A 219 -3.41 -3.35 -6.80
N ALA A 220 -2.16 -3.43 -6.34
CA ALA A 220 -1.84 -3.77 -4.95
C ALA A 220 -2.41 -2.72 -3.98
N ALA A 221 -2.18 -1.43 -4.23
CA ALA A 221 -2.71 -0.33 -3.42
C ALA A 221 -4.25 -0.35 -3.40
N SER A 222 -4.88 -0.51 -4.56
CA SER A 222 -6.33 -0.63 -4.71
C SER A 222 -6.92 -1.81 -3.93
N GLN A 223 -6.23 -2.94 -3.90
CA GLN A 223 -6.67 -4.11 -3.12
C GLN A 223 -6.59 -3.84 -1.61
N VAL A 224 -5.49 -3.27 -1.11
CA VAL A 224 -5.35 -2.93 0.31
C VAL A 224 -6.40 -1.90 0.73
N ILE A 225 -6.62 -0.86 -0.08
CA ILE A 225 -7.67 0.15 0.16
C ILE A 225 -9.04 -0.53 0.23
N ARG A 226 -9.34 -1.44 -0.71
CA ARG A 226 -10.61 -2.17 -0.74
C ARG A 226 -10.81 -2.99 0.53
N ASP A 227 -9.78 -3.72 0.96
CA ASP A 227 -9.84 -4.56 2.16
C ASP A 227 -10.01 -3.70 3.42
N MET A 228 -9.35 -2.53 3.47
CA MET A 228 -9.56 -1.55 4.55
C MET A 228 -10.99 -1.01 4.59
N GLU A 229 -11.58 -0.70 3.44
CA GLU A 229 -12.91 -0.12 3.34
C GLU A 229 -14.06 -1.13 3.42
N LEU A 230 -13.76 -2.43 3.36
CA LEU A 230 -14.72 -3.50 3.61
C LEU A 230 -14.92 -3.79 5.09
N MET A 231 -14.01 -3.32 5.96
CA MET A 231 -14.14 -3.47 7.40
C MET A 231 -15.23 -2.56 7.97
N MET A 232 -15.92 -3.05 9.01
CA MET A 232 -16.92 -2.27 9.74
C MET A 232 -16.39 -0.94 10.27
N GLU A 233 -15.15 -0.93 10.71
CA GLU A 233 -14.44 0.28 11.13
C GLU A 233 -13.09 0.28 10.43
N VAL A 234 -12.72 1.42 9.84
CA VAL A 234 -11.40 1.56 9.23
C VAL A 234 -10.36 1.64 10.37
N PRO A 235 -9.37 0.73 10.41
CA PRO A 235 -8.47 0.61 11.55
C PRO A 235 -7.54 1.82 11.70
N ASP A 236 -7.05 2.36 10.57
CA ASP A 236 -6.21 3.54 10.54
C ASP A 236 -6.58 4.42 9.33
N ARG A 237 -7.19 5.56 9.61
CA ARG A 237 -7.60 6.53 8.59
C ARG A 237 -6.45 7.33 8.01
N ARG A 238 -5.38 7.55 8.79
CA ARG A 238 -4.19 8.25 8.29
C ARG A 238 -3.49 7.38 7.27
N LEU A 239 -3.35 6.09 7.58
CA LEU A 239 -2.83 5.10 6.64
C LEU A 239 -3.70 5.00 5.39
N LEU A 240 -5.04 4.92 5.55
CA LEU A 240 -5.95 4.88 4.41
C LEU A 240 -5.81 6.13 3.52
N ALA A 241 -5.74 7.32 4.12
CA ALA A 241 -5.58 8.57 3.37
C ALA A 241 -4.27 8.58 2.57
N ARG A 242 -3.16 8.17 3.19
CA ARG A 242 -1.86 8.04 2.50
C ARG A 242 -1.89 7.02 1.37
N LEU A 243 -2.54 5.86 1.57
CA LEU A 243 -2.69 4.85 0.52
C LEU A 243 -3.48 5.38 -0.67
N VAL A 244 -4.56 6.12 -0.40
CA VAL A 244 -5.36 6.76 -1.45
C VAL A 244 -4.52 7.79 -2.20
N LEU A 245 -3.76 8.64 -1.50
CA LEU A 245 -2.86 9.61 -2.14
C LEU A 245 -1.83 8.91 -3.05
N ALA A 246 -1.15 7.88 -2.54
CA ALA A 246 -0.19 7.09 -3.31
C ALA A 246 -0.83 6.45 -4.55
N ARG A 247 -2.07 5.94 -4.43
CA ARG A 247 -2.82 5.39 -5.57
C ARG A 247 -3.14 6.47 -6.61
N GLU A 248 -3.56 7.65 -6.20
CA GLU A 248 -3.89 8.74 -7.14
C GLU A 248 -2.64 9.25 -7.89
N GLU A 249 -1.49 9.28 -7.22
CA GLU A 249 -0.19 9.55 -7.84
C GLU A 249 0.21 8.49 -8.86
N LEU A 250 0.02 7.21 -8.54
CA LEU A 250 0.23 6.10 -9.49
C LEU A 250 -0.68 6.22 -10.70
N GLN A 251 -1.95 6.59 -10.51
CA GLN A 251 -2.88 6.85 -11.61
C GLN A 251 -2.41 8.02 -12.47
N GLN A 252 -1.91 9.10 -11.86
CA GLN A 252 -1.32 10.21 -12.60
C GLN A 252 -0.12 9.75 -13.45
N MET A 253 0.78 8.95 -12.88
CA MET A 253 1.92 8.38 -13.62
C MET A 253 1.48 7.52 -14.80
N LEU A 254 0.46 6.68 -14.62
CA LEU A 254 -0.09 5.83 -15.67
C LEU A 254 -0.74 6.65 -16.79
N LEU A 255 -1.44 7.74 -16.44
CA LEU A 255 -2.01 8.68 -17.41
C LEU A 255 -0.93 9.44 -18.19
N GLU A 256 0.13 9.92 -17.51
CA GLU A 256 1.30 10.55 -18.15
C GLU A 256 1.99 9.58 -19.12
N ALA A 257 2.19 8.32 -18.71
CA ALA A 257 2.78 7.29 -19.54
C ALA A 257 1.90 6.95 -20.76
N ALA A 258 0.57 6.86 -20.59
CA ALA A 258 -0.36 6.62 -21.68
C ALA A 258 -0.39 7.76 -22.71
N PHE A 259 -0.20 9.02 -22.26
CA PHE A 259 -0.09 10.16 -23.15
C PHE A 259 1.22 10.14 -23.95
N MET A 260 2.36 9.89 -23.29
CA MET A 260 3.67 9.83 -23.96
C MET A 260 3.83 8.62 -24.90
N GLY A 261 3.21 7.49 -24.58
CA GLY A 261 3.23 6.29 -25.43
C GLY A 261 2.42 6.42 -26.73
N GLY A 262 1.54 7.42 -26.83
CA GLY A 262 0.65 7.61 -27.99
C GLY A 262 1.26 8.37 -29.18
N GLU A 263 2.37 9.08 -28.99
CA GLU A 263 2.91 9.96 -30.05
C GLU A 263 3.94 9.27 -30.98
N GLY A 264 4.34 8.03 -30.70
CA GLY A 264 5.49 7.39 -31.38
C GLY A 264 5.22 6.12 -32.20
N SER A 265 4.07 5.46 -32.08
CA SER A 265 3.87 4.14 -32.70
C SER A 265 2.64 4.07 -33.60
N GLY A 266 2.87 3.74 -34.87
CA GLY A 266 1.83 3.58 -35.87
C GLY A 266 1.06 2.28 -35.71
N GLY A 267 -0.26 2.37 -35.85
CA GLY A 267 -1.14 1.29 -36.29
C GLY A 267 -1.53 0.24 -35.24
N ASP A 268 -0.58 -0.49 -34.67
CA ASP A 268 -0.85 -1.72 -33.91
C ASP A 268 -0.76 -1.56 -32.38
N ASP A 269 -0.08 -0.52 -31.86
CA ASP A 269 0.03 -0.26 -30.41
C ASP A 269 -1.19 0.47 -29.81
N VAL A 270 -2.17 0.86 -30.64
CA VAL A 270 -3.38 1.55 -30.18
C VAL A 270 -4.31 0.62 -29.40
N GLU A 271 -4.40 -0.66 -29.78
CA GLU A 271 -5.14 -1.67 -28.99
C GLU A 271 -4.45 -2.01 -27.67
N VAL A 272 -3.12 -1.96 -27.65
CA VAL A 272 -2.30 -2.18 -26.47
C VAL A 272 -2.49 -0.99 -25.50
N ALA A 273 -2.36 0.25 -25.97
CA ALA A 273 -2.65 1.46 -25.20
C ALA A 273 -4.12 1.53 -24.72
N ALA A 274 -5.09 1.06 -25.52
CA ALA A 274 -6.50 0.99 -25.13
C ALA A 274 -6.79 -0.12 -24.11
N SER A 275 -6.14 -1.29 -24.23
CA SER A 275 -6.19 -2.37 -23.24
C SER A 275 -5.55 -1.96 -21.90
N PHE A 276 -4.58 -1.05 -21.98
CA PHE A 276 -3.89 -0.49 -20.84
C PHE A 276 -4.70 0.60 -20.12
N ARG A 277 -5.61 1.33 -20.77
CA ARG A 277 -6.53 2.29 -20.13
C ARG A 277 -7.53 1.68 -19.11
N GLN A 278 -7.48 0.38 -18.83
CA GLN A 278 -8.57 -0.37 -18.20
C GLN A 278 -8.46 -0.81 -16.72
N PRO A 279 -7.33 -0.81 -15.98
CA PRO A 279 -7.32 -1.43 -14.65
C PRO A 279 -8.22 -0.69 -13.65
N PHE A 280 -8.38 0.62 -13.80
CA PHE A 280 -9.16 1.48 -12.90
C PHE A 280 -10.67 1.55 -13.23
N GLN A 281 -11.10 1.05 -14.39
CA GLN A 281 -12.51 1.15 -14.85
C GLN A 281 -13.43 0.08 -14.27
N GLN A 282 -12.93 -0.85 -13.45
CA GLN A 282 -13.69 -2.01 -12.97
C GLN A 282 -14.63 -1.73 -11.79
N LEU A 283 -15.23 -0.53 -11.68
CA LEU A 283 -16.47 -0.42 -10.90
C LEU A 283 -17.62 -0.88 -11.79
N GLY A 284 -18.13 -2.09 -11.52
CA GLY A 284 -19.35 -2.58 -12.15
C GLY A 284 -20.58 -1.68 -11.90
N ALA A 285 -20.55 -0.86 -10.84
CA ALA A 285 -21.51 0.23 -10.58
C ALA A 285 -20.98 1.19 -9.52
N VAL A 286 -21.13 2.51 -9.73
CA VAL A 286 -20.84 3.53 -8.70
C VAL A 286 -21.72 3.27 -7.47
N PRO A 287 -21.17 3.19 -6.24
CA PRO A 287 -21.96 3.01 -5.04
C PRO A 287 -22.97 4.14 -4.90
N LYS A 288 -24.21 3.80 -4.55
CA LYS A 288 -25.29 4.78 -4.42
C LYS A 288 -24.94 5.88 -3.41
N SER A 289 -24.19 5.55 -2.36
CA SER A 289 -23.74 6.49 -1.33
C SER A 289 -22.81 7.55 -1.92
N CYS A 290 -21.80 7.11 -2.67
CA CYS A 290 -20.90 7.99 -3.41
C CYS A 290 -21.65 8.84 -4.43
N ALA A 291 -22.60 8.27 -5.18
CA ALA A 291 -23.39 9.02 -6.15
C ALA A 291 -24.24 10.13 -5.48
N ALA A 292 -24.96 9.80 -4.40
CA ALA A 292 -25.75 10.77 -3.65
C ALA A 292 -24.89 11.86 -2.99
N PHE A 293 -23.70 11.48 -2.52
CA PHE A 293 -22.73 12.40 -1.94
C PHE A 293 -22.13 13.34 -3.00
N LEU A 294 -21.74 12.82 -4.17
CA LEU A 294 -21.28 13.63 -5.30
C LEU A 294 -22.35 14.63 -5.76
N GLN A 295 -23.62 14.22 -5.83
CA GLN A 295 -24.73 15.13 -6.16
C GLN A 295 -24.84 16.28 -5.17
N ARG A 296 -24.66 16.02 -3.86
CA ARG A 296 -24.64 17.08 -2.84
C ARG A 296 -23.44 18.02 -3.02
N LEU A 297 -22.24 17.48 -3.25
CA LEU A 297 -21.05 18.29 -3.51
C LEU A 297 -21.20 19.16 -4.77
N MET A 298 -21.79 18.62 -5.83
CA MET A 298 -22.07 19.37 -7.05
C MET A 298 -23.02 20.55 -6.79
N ALA A 299 -24.03 20.37 -5.92
CA ALA A 299 -25.00 21.41 -5.58
C ALA A 299 -24.44 22.54 -4.70
N LEU A 300 -23.35 22.31 -3.95
CA LEU A 300 -22.79 23.30 -3.02
C LEU A 300 -21.96 24.37 -3.72
N PRO A 301 -22.29 25.68 -3.65
CA PRO A 301 -21.65 26.71 -4.45
C PRO A 301 -20.16 26.92 -4.10
N GLY A 302 -19.81 26.90 -2.81
CA GLY A 302 -18.50 27.30 -2.30
C GLY A 302 -17.53 26.14 -2.03
N PRO A 303 -16.21 26.31 -2.25
CA PRO A 303 -15.20 25.31 -1.95
C PRO A 303 -15.08 25.02 -0.45
N GLN A 304 -15.19 26.04 0.43
CA GLN A 304 -15.08 25.86 1.88
C GLN A 304 -16.17 24.95 2.45
N GLU A 305 -17.40 25.08 1.97
CA GLU A 305 -18.52 24.22 2.39
C GLU A 305 -18.32 22.77 1.91
N ARG A 306 -17.78 22.59 0.70
CA ARG A 306 -17.44 21.27 0.16
C ARG A 306 -16.30 20.63 0.93
N GLU A 307 -15.24 21.38 1.23
CA GLU A 307 -14.10 20.92 2.04
C GLU A 307 -14.53 20.49 3.44
N GLY A 308 -15.40 21.25 4.11
CA GLY A 308 -15.93 20.85 5.42
C GLY A 308 -16.74 19.55 5.36
N LEU A 309 -17.56 19.38 4.32
CA LEU A 309 -18.37 18.17 4.12
C LEU A 309 -17.52 16.97 3.68
N LEU A 310 -16.49 17.21 2.86
CA LEU A 310 -15.46 16.21 2.50
C LEU A 310 -14.67 15.78 3.73
N LEU A 311 -14.21 16.71 4.55
CA LEU A 311 -13.49 16.41 5.78
C LEU A 311 -14.32 15.51 6.67
N GLN A 312 -15.57 15.88 6.95
CA GLN A 312 -16.47 15.07 7.76
C GLN A 312 -16.70 13.67 7.18
N ALA A 313 -16.96 13.58 5.87
CA ALA A 313 -17.25 12.30 5.21
C ALA A 313 -16.04 11.36 5.14
N LEU A 314 -14.84 11.91 4.93
CA LEU A 314 -13.62 11.14 4.73
C LEU A 314 -12.94 10.81 6.08
N SER A 315 -13.10 11.66 7.10
CA SER A 315 -12.54 11.46 8.44
C SER A 315 -13.44 10.67 9.38
N GLU A 316 -14.75 10.59 9.12
CA GLU A 316 -15.70 9.86 9.98
C GLU A 316 -16.66 8.95 9.18
N ASP A 317 -17.27 7.96 9.84
CA ASP A 317 -18.24 7.01 9.22
C ASP A 317 -19.68 7.48 9.34
N VAL A 318 -19.86 8.77 9.08
CA VAL A 318 -21.11 9.48 9.33
C VAL A 318 -21.96 9.53 8.07
N GLU A 319 -21.34 9.62 6.90
CA GLU A 319 -22.06 9.78 5.65
C GLU A 319 -22.59 8.45 5.12
N ARG A 320 -23.87 8.18 5.42
CA ARG A 320 -24.68 7.07 4.90
C ARG A 320 -25.77 7.59 3.97
N LEU A 321 -26.22 6.74 3.06
CA LEU A 321 -27.47 7.00 2.35
C LEU A 321 -28.62 7.25 3.33
N PRO A 322 -29.38 8.35 3.22
CA PRO A 322 -30.60 8.52 4.00
C PRO A 322 -31.58 7.40 3.61
N GLY A 323 -31.84 6.50 4.56
CA GLY A 323 -32.72 5.34 4.38
C GLY A 323 -32.02 4.00 4.12
N ALA A 324 -30.70 3.96 3.95
CA ALA A 324 -29.94 2.71 3.89
C ALA A 324 -29.77 2.15 5.31
N GLY A 325 -30.65 1.23 5.71
CA GLY A 325 -30.49 0.48 6.95
C GLY A 325 -31.20 1.07 8.18
N GLN A 326 -32.25 1.89 8.01
CA GLN A 326 -33.26 1.97 9.07
C GLN A 326 -34.16 0.74 8.94
N PRO A 327 -34.01 -0.28 9.82
CA PRO A 327 -35.01 -1.33 9.90
C PRO A 327 -36.36 -0.65 10.15
N GLY A 328 -37.39 -1.09 9.42
CA GLY A 328 -38.76 -0.61 9.64
C GLY A 328 -39.11 -0.68 11.13
N PRO A 329 -40.06 0.16 11.60
CA PRO A 329 -40.36 0.34 13.03
C PRO A 329 -40.62 -0.99 13.78
N ASP A 330 -41.01 -2.04 13.06
CA ASP A 330 -41.41 -3.34 13.59
C ASP A 330 -40.31 -4.42 13.61
N ALA A 331 -39.07 -4.15 13.16
CA ALA A 331 -38.03 -5.18 13.16
C ALA A 331 -37.52 -5.49 14.58
N THR A 332 -37.42 -6.77 14.91
CA THR A 332 -36.91 -7.23 16.21
C THR A 332 -35.41 -6.91 16.37
N THR A 333 -34.93 -6.72 17.61
CA THR A 333 -33.51 -6.39 17.90
C THR A 333 -32.53 -7.34 17.22
N ARG A 334 -32.89 -8.62 17.09
CA ARG A 334 -32.10 -9.66 16.42
C ARG A 334 -32.06 -9.51 14.90
N GLU A 335 -33.18 -9.14 14.28
CA GLU A 335 -33.24 -8.82 12.85
C GLU A 335 -32.50 -7.52 12.53
N ARG A 336 -32.51 -6.52 13.44
CA ARG A 336 -31.72 -5.29 13.29
C ARG A 336 -30.22 -5.59 13.29
N LEU A 337 -29.75 -6.41 14.23
CA LEU A 337 -28.34 -6.80 14.31
C LEU A 337 -27.90 -7.64 13.11
N ARG A 338 -28.75 -8.56 12.64
CA ARG A 338 -28.46 -9.38 11.46
C ARG A 338 -28.47 -8.56 10.17
N ALA A 339 -29.45 -7.68 9.99
CA ALA A 339 -29.52 -6.79 8.83
C ALA A 339 -28.39 -5.75 8.82
N GLN A 340 -27.92 -5.29 9.99
CA GLN A 340 -26.73 -4.42 10.08
C GLN A 340 -25.44 -5.18 9.75
N ALA A 341 -25.35 -6.47 10.10
CA ALA A 341 -24.19 -7.31 9.78
C ALA A 341 -24.15 -7.76 8.30
N GLU A 342 -25.32 -7.89 7.66
CA GLU A 342 -25.46 -8.37 6.27
C GLU A 342 -25.63 -7.23 5.23
N ALA A 343 -25.88 -5.98 5.66
CA ALA A 343 -26.04 -4.85 4.72
C ALA A 343 -24.68 -4.42 4.14
N PRO A 344 -24.57 -4.22 2.81
CA PRO A 344 -23.40 -3.59 2.22
C PRO A 344 -23.21 -2.24 2.89
N GLN A 345 -22.02 -2.02 3.44
CA GLN A 345 -21.70 -0.81 4.16
C GLN A 345 -21.69 0.37 3.18
N ASP A 346 -22.79 1.13 3.16
CA ASP A 346 -23.05 2.26 2.27
C ASP A 346 -22.41 3.56 2.78
N TRP A 347 -21.23 3.48 3.40
CA TRP A 347 -20.47 4.67 3.78
C TRP A 347 -19.72 5.25 2.60
N VAL A 348 -19.58 6.58 2.58
CA VAL A 348 -18.64 7.26 1.68
C VAL A 348 -17.24 7.09 2.25
N ARG A 349 -16.40 6.28 1.59
CA ARG A 349 -15.02 6.04 2.00
C ARG A 349 -14.04 6.67 1.00
N PRO A 350 -12.86 7.18 1.44
CA PRO A 350 -11.90 7.86 0.58
C PRO A 350 -11.57 7.17 -0.75
N GLY A 351 -11.17 5.91 -0.69
CA GLY A 351 -10.78 5.09 -1.82
C GLY A 351 -11.92 4.88 -2.81
N ARG A 352 -13.09 4.41 -2.34
CA ARG A 352 -14.32 4.25 -3.14
C ARG A 352 -14.81 5.58 -3.71
N PHE A 353 -14.75 6.66 -2.95
CA PHE A 353 -15.18 7.99 -3.38
C PHE A 353 -14.31 8.49 -4.54
N MET A 354 -12.99 8.48 -4.36
CA MET A 354 -12.04 8.89 -5.40
C MET A 354 -12.16 8.01 -6.65
N GLN A 355 -12.34 6.70 -6.48
CA GLN A 355 -12.54 5.80 -7.61
C GLN A 355 -13.86 6.08 -8.35
N SER A 356 -14.93 6.41 -7.62
CA SER A 356 -16.23 6.81 -8.22
C SER A 356 -16.12 8.12 -8.98
N LEU A 357 -15.35 9.08 -8.47
CA LEU A 357 -15.09 10.36 -9.12
C LEU A 357 -14.32 10.14 -10.43
N SER A 358 -13.24 9.37 -10.41
CA SER A 358 -12.43 9.05 -11.59
C SER A 358 -13.24 8.28 -12.64
N ALA A 359 -14.09 7.34 -12.21
CA ALA A 359 -14.97 6.59 -13.12
C ALA A 359 -15.98 7.52 -13.82
N LEU A 360 -16.61 8.43 -13.08
CA LEU A 360 -17.56 9.40 -13.65
C LEU A 360 -16.88 10.36 -14.63
N GLN A 361 -15.69 10.88 -14.29
CA GLN A 361 -14.90 11.72 -15.20
C GLN A 361 -14.56 10.97 -16.50
N ALA A 362 -14.11 9.71 -16.39
CA ALA A 362 -13.76 8.88 -17.54
C ALA A 362 -14.97 8.57 -18.43
N GLU A 363 -16.14 8.28 -17.83
CA GLU A 363 -17.38 8.05 -18.57
C GLU A 363 -17.80 9.29 -19.37
N MET A 364 -17.77 10.47 -18.74
CA MET A 364 -18.11 11.74 -19.40
C MET A 364 -17.14 12.09 -20.55
N LEU A 365 -15.85 11.83 -20.37
CA LEU A 365 -14.85 12.00 -21.43
C LEU A 365 -15.02 10.98 -22.57
N GLY A 366 -15.38 9.74 -22.24
CA GLY A 366 -15.68 8.68 -23.21
C GLY A 366 -16.91 9.01 -24.07
N GLN A 367 -17.97 9.52 -23.45
CA GLN A 367 -19.15 10.02 -24.15
C GLN A 367 -18.81 11.17 -25.11
N ALA A 368 -17.90 12.08 -24.71
CA ALA A 368 -17.39 13.14 -25.57
C ALA A 368 -16.72 12.61 -26.84
N ALA A 369 -15.89 11.58 -26.69
CA ALA A 369 -15.09 11.01 -27.77
C ALA A 369 -15.92 10.13 -28.71
N SER A 370 -16.96 9.47 -28.21
CA SER A 370 -17.77 8.53 -29.01
C SER A 370 -18.78 9.20 -29.95
N GLY A 371 -18.92 10.53 -29.91
CA GLY A 371 -19.70 11.32 -30.88
C GLY A 371 -21.19 10.96 -31.00
N SER A 372 -21.73 10.15 -30.09
CA SER A 372 -23.15 9.75 -30.09
C SER A 372 -23.99 10.92 -29.56
N ASP A 373 -24.77 11.53 -30.44
CA ASP A 373 -25.74 12.61 -30.18
C ASP A 373 -25.21 13.84 -29.41
N GLY A 374 -24.37 14.64 -30.08
CA GLY A 374 -24.44 16.12 -30.12
C GLY A 374 -24.40 16.96 -28.82
N GLN A 375 -24.47 16.37 -27.63
CA GLN A 375 -24.26 17.05 -26.36
C GLN A 375 -22.76 16.99 -26.07
N VAL A 376 -22.09 18.09 -26.40
CA VAL A 376 -20.78 18.41 -25.84
C VAL A 376 -20.87 18.18 -24.32
N PRO A 377 -19.95 17.42 -23.69
CA PRO A 377 -19.95 17.30 -22.25
C PRO A 377 -20.00 18.70 -21.67
N ASN A 378 -20.84 18.92 -20.67
CA ASN A 378 -20.84 20.19 -19.97
C ASN A 378 -19.44 20.39 -19.37
N SER A 379 -18.59 21.20 -20.03
CA SER A 379 -17.23 21.52 -19.58
C SER A 379 -17.25 21.94 -18.11
N ASP A 380 -18.26 22.72 -17.75
CA ASP A 380 -18.56 23.16 -16.39
C ASP A 380 -18.67 21.99 -15.39
N VAL A 381 -19.26 20.86 -15.78
CA VAL A 381 -19.40 19.68 -14.91
C VAL A 381 -18.04 18.98 -14.74
N LEU A 382 -17.24 18.85 -15.81
CA LEU A 382 -15.90 18.26 -15.72
C LEU A 382 -14.98 19.13 -14.86
N GLU A 383 -14.98 20.45 -15.08
CA GLU A 383 -14.24 21.41 -14.26
C GLU A 383 -14.68 21.35 -12.79
N ARG A 384 -15.98 21.17 -12.55
CA ARG A 384 -16.52 21.02 -11.21
C ARG A 384 -16.09 19.72 -10.53
N LEU A 385 -16.12 18.59 -11.24
CA LEU A 385 -15.63 17.31 -10.72
C LEU A 385 -14.13 17.39 -10.41
N GLU A 386 -13.37 18.08 -11.25
CA GLU A 386 -11.93 18.28 -11.03
C GLU A 386 -11.64 19.20 -9.84
N SER A 387 -12.46 20.24 -9.62
CA SER A 387 -12.40 21.05 -8.40
C SER A 387 -12.67 20.20 -7.17
N ILE A 388 -13.72 19.36 -7.19
CA ILE A 388 -14.06 18.45 -6.08
C ILE A 388 -12.92 17.46 -5.82
N ARG A 389 -12.28 16.93 -6.88
CA ARG A 389 -11.12 16.03 -6.76
C ARG A 389 -9.96 16.71 -6.04
N ARG A 390 -9.60 17.94 -6.45
CA ARG A 390 -8.53 18.72 -5.81
C ARG A 390 -8.81 19.04 -4.34
N GLU A 391 -10.05 19.42 -4.03
CA GLU A 391 -10.50 19.65 -2.65
C GLU A 391 -10.41 18.37 -1.81
N ALA A 392 -10.85 17.23 -2.35
CA ALA A 392 -10.76 15.93 -1.68
C ALA A 392 -9.30 15.50 -1.42
N LEU A 393 -8.40 15.71 -2.40
CA LEU A 393 -6.97 15.47 -2.21
C LEU A 393 -6.37 16.37 -1.13
N GLY A 394 -6.75 17.64 -1.07
CA GLY A 394 -6.35 18.57 -0.01
C GLY A 394 -6.79 18.11 1.39
N VAL A 395 -8.03 17.65 1.51
CA VAL A 395 -8.55 17.05 2.75
C VAL A 395 -7.76 15.79 3.13
N LEU A 396 -7.47 14.91 2.17
CA LEU A 396 -6.71 13.68 2.42
C LEU A 396 -5.27 13.95 2.86
N LEU A 397 -4.61 14.96 2.29
CA LEU A 397 -3.29 15.43 2.76
C LEU A 397 -3.35 15.88 4.23
N GLY A 398 -4.38 16.64 4.59
CA GLY A 398 -4.63 17.04 5.98
C GLY A 398 -4.84 15.86 6.92
N ILE A 399 -5.60 14.84 6.51
CA ILE A 399 -5.82 13.61 7.29
C ILE A 399 -4.52 12.80 7.41
N ALA A 400 -3.74 12.70 6.33
CA ALA A 400 -2.48 11.97 6.27
C ALA A 400 -1.37 12.59 7.14
N GLY A 401 -1.55 13.85 7.56
CA GLY A 401 -0.54 14.64 8.27
C GLY A 401 0.60 15.13 7.37
N GLU A 402 0.47 15.00 6.05
CA GLU A 402 1.43 15.48 5.07
C GLU A 402 1.21 16.99 4.88
N GLY A 403 1.98 17.82 5.59
CA GLY A 403 1.93 19.30 5.45
C GLY A 403 2.01 20.12 6.74
N GLN A 404 1.88 19.50 7.92
CA GLN A 404 2.01 20.22 9.21
C GLN A 404 3.46 20.38 9.68
N THR A 405 4.36 19.48 9.28
CA THR A 405 5.78 19.51 9.73
C THR A 405 6.53 20.74 9.21
N ALA A 406 6.26 21.19 7.98
CA ALA A 406 6.94 22.34 7.39
C ALA A 406 6.48 23.71 7.95
N ALA A 407 5.35 23.76 8.68
CA ALA A 407 4.87 24.98 9.32
C ALA A 407 5.41 25.14 10.75
N ALA A 408 5.59 24.03 11.48
CA ALA A 408 6.16 24.06 12.83
C ALA A 408 7.63 24.52 12.83
N ASP A 409 8.42 24.11 11.82
CA ASP A 409 9.83 24.53 11.69
C ASP A 409 10.00 26.03 11.33
N LYS A 410 8.92 26.75 10.99
CA LYS A 410 8.98 28.20 10.72
C LYS A 410 8.63 29.08 11.91
N GLU A 411 8.00 28.53 12.94
CA GLU A 411 7.60 29.31 14.14
C GLU A 411 8.71 29.36 15.20
N GLU A 412 9.79 28.55 15.09
CA GLU A 412 10.92 28.57 16.03
C GLU A 412 12.05 29.57 15.66
N GLU A 413 12.00 30.25 14.51
CA GLU A 413 13.02 31.25 14.12
C GLU A 413 12.68 32.72 14.46
N GLU A 414 11.51 33.03 15.03
CA GLU A 414 11.09 34.43 15.30
C GLU A 414 11.04 34.88 16.77
N GLU A 415 11.53 34.09 17.75
CA GLU A 415 11.65 34.54 19.14
C GLU A 415 13.10 34.55 19.66
N GLU A 416 13.87 35.58 19.29
CA GLU A 416 14.82 36.18 20.24
C GLU A 416 14.64 37.71 20.30
N PRO A 417 13.92 38.23 21.31
CA PRO A 417 13.80 39.66 21.53
C PRO A 417 15.08 40.23 22.16
N TYR A 418 15.70 41.12 21.40
CA TYR A 418 16.54 42.23 21.85
C TYR A 418 16.16 42.76 23.23
N LEU A 419 17.08 42.73 24.20
CA LEU A 419 17.14 43.65 25.33
C LEU A 419 18.56 43.67 25.93
N PRO A 420 18.99 44.80 26.53
CA PRO A 420 19.17 46.14 25.97
C PRO A 420 20.65 46.56 25.83
#